data_AF-B4SCP7-F1
#
_entry.id   AF-B4SCP7-F1
#
_cell.length_a   1.000
_cell.length_b   1.000
_cell.length_c   1.000
_cell.angle_alpha   90.00
_cell.angle_beta   90.00
_cell.angle_gamma   90.00
#
_symmetry.space_group_name_H-M   'P 1'
#
loop_
_entity.id
_entity.type
_entity.pdbx_description
1 polymer ?
#
loop_
_entity_poly.entity_id
_entity_poly.type
_entity_poly.pdbx_seq_one_letter_code
_entity_poly.pdbx_strand_id
1 'polypeptide(L)' 'MNIAKSYITDESGNIQSVILDYQIYQKIEELLLDDGLLKAMEEVQDEETVEYEEVRELIKQL' A
#
# COMPACT_ATOMS: atom_id res chain seq x y z
N MET A 1 2.14 18.14 -7.48
CA MET A 1 0.69 17.92 -7.26
C MET A 1 0.29 18.66 -6.01
N ASN A 2 -0.78 19.46 -6.04
CA ASN A 2 -1.35 20.01 -4.82
C ASN A 2 -2.39 19.00 -4.32
N ILE A 3 -1.99 18.17 -3.35
CA ILE A 3 -2.75 16.99 -2.89
C ILE A 3 -3.85 17.40 -1.90
N ALA A 4 -3.54 18.36 -1.03
CA ALA A 4 -4.47 18.89 -0.05
C ALA A 4 -5.35 19.99 -0.67
N LYS A 5 -6.66 19.91 -0.42
CA LYS A 5 -7.62 20.98 -0.73
C LYS A 5 -7.68 22.01 0.39
N SER A 6 -7.68 21.54 1.63
CA SER A 6 -7.65 22.40 2.81
C SER A 6 -7.10 21.66 4.02
N TYR A 7 -6.87 22.40 5.09
CA TYR A 7 -6.33 21.91 6.35
C TYR A 7 -7.27 22.26 7.49
N ILE A 8 -7.34 21.38 8.48
CA ILE A 8 -7.94 21.67 9.78
C ILE A 8 -6.78 21.86 10.75
N THR A 9 -6.74 23.01 11.42
CA THR A 9 -5.65 23.38 12.34
C THR A 9 -6.15 23.52 13.76
N ASP A 10 -5.23 23.37 14.72
CA ASP A 10 -5.47 23.75 16.10
C ASP A 10 -5.46 25.28 16.30
N GLU A 11 -5.65 25.70 17.55
CA GLU A 11 -5.71 27.11 17.98
C GLU A 11 -4.38 27.86 17.78
N SER A 12 -3.27 27.12 17.68
CA SER A 12 -1.93 27.66 17.42
C SER A 12 -1.58 27.65 15.93
N GLY A 13 -2.48 27.16 15.07
CA GLY A 13 -2.28 27.05 13.62
C GLY A 13 -1.53 25.79 13.18
N ASN A 14 -1.30 24.81 14.06
CA ASN A 14 -0.68 23.55 13.67
C ASN A 14 -1.71 22.66 12.94
N ILE A 15 -1.30 22.03 11.83
CA ILE A 15 -2.18 21.15 11.05
C ILE A 15 -2.46 19.87 11.84
N GLN A 16 -3.74 19.58 12.07
CA GLN A 16 -4.20 18.32 12.69
C GLN A 16 -4.80 17.35 11.66
N SER A 17 -5.38 17.87 10.58
CA SER A 17 -5.97 17.03 9.53
C SER A 17 -5.91 17.71 8.17
N VAL A 18 -5.95 16.89 7.12
CA VAL A 18 -5.93 17.32 5.71
C VAL A 18 -7.24 16.88 5.06
N ILE A 19 -7.90 17.80 4.35
CA ILE A 19 -9.01 17.47 3.47
C ILE A 19 -8.46 17.35 2.05
N LEU A 20 -8.71 16.22 1.42
CA LEU A 20 -8.33 15.95 0.02
C LEU A 20 -9.50 15.33 -0.75
N ASP A 21 -9.39 15.34 -2.07
CA ASP A 21 -10.37 14.64 -2.91
C ASP A 21 -10.29 13.14 -2.71
N TYR A 22 -11.45 12.50 -2.66
CA TYR A 22 -11.53 11.05 -2.51
C TYR A 22 -10.78 10.30 -3.62
N GLN A 23 -10.84 10.80 -4.87
CA GLN A 23 -10.09 10.21 -5.98
C GLN A 23 -8.57 10.32 -5.80
N ILE A 24 -8.09 11.42 -5.19
CA ILE A 24 -6.67 11.59 -4.86
C ILE A 24 -6.29 10.61 -3.75
N TYR A 25 -7.13 10.45 -2.72
CA TYR A 25 -6.93 9.46 -1.66
C TYR A 25 -6.79 8.05 -2.25
N GLN A 26 -7.72 7.64 -3.10
CA GLN A 26 -7.69 6.32 -3.74
C GLN A 26 -6.40 6.11 -4.54
N LYS A 27 -5.92 7.13 -5.27
CA LYS A 27 -4.67 7.03 -6.02
C LYS A 27 -3.45 6.88 -5.10
N ILE A 28 -3.46 7.54 -3.94
CA ILE A 28 -2.39 7.38 -2.95
C ILE A 28 -2.40 5.95 -2.40
N GLU A 29 -3.55 5.42 -2.03
CA GLU A 29 -3.67 4.04 -1.53
C GLU A 29 -3.21 3.01 -2.56
N GLU A 30 -3.61 3.17 -3.84
CA GLU A 30 -3.16 2.31 -4.93
C GLU A 30 -1.63 2.32 -5.05
N LEU A 31 -1.01 3.50 -5.06
CA LEU A 31 0.45 3.62 -5.15
C LEU A 31 1.18 3.01 -3.94
N LEU A 32 0.62 3.17 -2.74
CA LEU A 32 1.20 2.57 -1.53
C LEU A 32 1.09 1.04 -1.55
N LEU A 33 -0.03 0.51 -2.05
CA LEU A 33 -0.23 -0.92 -2.20
C LEU A 33 0.73 -1.51 -3.24
N ASP A 34 0.86 -0.86 -4.40
CA ASP A 34 1.74 -1.30 -5.48
C ASP A 34 3.21 -1.28 -5.04
N ASP A 35 3.65 -0.23 -4.33
CA ASP A 35 5.01 -0.14 -3.77
C ASP A 35 5.26 -1.21 -2.70
N GLY A 36 4.27 -1.45 -1.83
CA GLY A 36 4.35 -2.51 -0.82
C GLY A 36 4.44 -3.90 -1.45
N LEU A 37 3.65 -4.17 -2.49
CA LEU A 37 3.71 -5.42 -3.24
C LEU A 37 5.04 -5.60 -3.94
N LEU A 38 5.55 -4.57 -4.61
CA LEU A 38 6.86 -4.60 -5.27
C LEU A 38 7.96 -4.99 -4.29
N LYS A 39 8.02 -4.35 -3.11
CA LYS A 39 8.99 -4.67 -2.07
C LYS A 39 8.88 -6.10 -1.58
N ALA A 40 7.64 -6.58 -1.34
CA ALA A 40 7.42 -7.96 -0.94
C ALA A 40 7.88 -8.96 -2.01
N MET A 41 7.73 -8.62 -3.30
CA MET A 41 8.24 -9.44 -4.40
C MET A 41 9.77 -9.41 -4.50
N GLU A 42 10.39 -8.25 -4.26
CA GLU A 42 11.85 -8.11 -4.22
C GLU A 42 12.48 -8.92 -3.06
N GLU A 43 11.82 -8.98 -1.89
CA GLU A 43 12.28 -9.76 -0.74
C GLU A 43 12.39 -11.27 -1.02
N VAL A 44 11.51 -11.79 -1.89
CA VAL A 44 11.46 -13.22 -2.24
C VAL A 44 12.01 -13.50 -3.65
N GLN A 45 12.62 -12.52 -4.31
CA GLN A 45 13.01 -12.62 -5.72
C GLN A 45 14.02 -13.74 -6.00
N ASP A 46 14.91 -14.01 -5.04
CA ASP A 46 15.95 -15.04 -5.14
C ASP A 46 15.53 -16.39 -4.50
N GLU A 47 14.31 -16.48 -3.96
CA GLU A 47 13.78 -17.74 -3.42
C GLU A 47 13.50 -18.75 -4.54
N GLU A 48 13.62 -20.03 -4.22
CA GLU A 48 13.32 -21.10 -5.18
C GLU A 48 11.83 -21.10 -5.53
N THR A 49 11.53 -21.02 -6.83
CA THR A 49 10.16 -21.14 -7.30
C THR A 49 9.67 -22.57 -7.17
N VAL A 50 8.50 -22.74 -6.59
CA VAL A 50 7.84 -24.04 -6.44
C VAL A 50 6.81 -24.27 -7.55
N GLU A 51 6.65 -25.53 -7.97
CA GLU A 51 5.67 -25.89 -8.98
C GLU A 51 4.25 -25.87 -8.41
N TYR A 52 3.26 -25.64 -9.29
CA TYR A 52 1.85 -25.52 -8.88
C TYR A 52 1.36 -26.71 -8.03
N GLU A 53 1.71 -27.94 -8.41
CA GLU A 53 1.26 -29.11 -7.66
C GLU A 53 1.92 -29.24 -6.29
N GLU A 54 3.16 -28.74 -6.13
CA GLU A 54 3.84 -28.73 -4.84
C GLU A 54 3.14 -27.75 -3.88
N VAL A 55 2.82 -26.54 -4.36
CA VAL A 55 2.05 -25.54 -3.62
C VAL A 55 0.68 -26.09 -3.22
N ARG A 56 0.00 -26.77 -4.14
CA ARG A 56 -1.33 -27.33 -3.90
C ARG A 56 -1.33 -28.40 -2.81
N GLU A 57 -0.31 -29.25 -2.77
CA GLU A 57 -0.18 -30.26 -1.71
C GLU A 57 0.21 -29.63 -0.36
N LEU A 58 1.08 -28.60 -0.36
CA LEU A 58 1.42 -27.82 0.84
C LEU A 58 0.19 -27.15 1.47
N ILE A 59 -0.67 -26.50 0.66
CA ILE A 59 -1.86 -25.81 1.15
C ILE A 59 -2.88 -26.78 1.76
N LYS A 60 -3.01 -28.02 1.24
CA LYS A 60 -3.93 -29.02 1.80
C LYS A 60 -3.53 -29.52 3.19
N GLN A 61 -2.28 -29.29 3.60
CA GLN A 61 -1.74 -29.72 4.89
C GLN A 61 -1.82 -28.62 5.96
N LEU A 62 -2.23 -27.39 5.58
CA LEU A 62 -2.51 -26.26 6.46
C LEU A 62 -3.98 -26.29 6.93
#